data_AF-A0A661J852-F1
#
_entry.id   AF-A0A661J852-F1
#
_cell.length_a   1.000
_cell.length_b   1.000
_cell.length_c   1.000
_cell.angle_alpha   90.00
_cell.angle_beta   90.00
_cell.angle_gamma   90.00
#
_symmetry.space_group_name_H-M   'P 1'
#
loop_
_entity.id
_entity.type
_entity.pdbx_description
1 polymer ?
#
loop_
_entity_poly.entity_id
_entity_poly.type
_entity_poly.pdbx_seq_one_letter_code
_entity_poly.pdbx_strand_id
1 'polypeptide(L)'
;MSDLSKKGRGIYEDPAEIDPSLWSELLSKNVSEVCVHASVRYDEVQGCYQIPFLHQTYGCYPESRLIECFGDDGSKRLSFQFYLVLLTYLLRAQPIGLTGRMVTGTEIKGGDFFFRGPHALFTRPLEKRFGHDAQTFLEVGLRLGGGETDFGDVSFRLWPLPKIPLGYILWLGDEEFPARVVVTFDGSVEQQLPLDVIWALVNQVGGALLREAKGEI
;
A
#
# COMPACT_ATOMS: atom_id res chain seq x y z
N MET A 1 -19.43 38.53 -8.11
CA MET A 1 -18.19 37.98 -8.69
C MET A 1 -18.02 36.58 -8.15
N SER A 2 -18.51 35.57 -8.90
CA SER A 2 -18.38 34.16 -8.54
C SER A 2 -16.94 33.73 -8.76
N ASP A 3 -16.29 33.26 -7.70
CA ASP A 3 -14.96 32.69 -7.75
C ASP A 3 -14.97 31.40 -8.59
N LEU A 4 -14.37 31.48 -9.78
CA LEU A 4 -14.27 30.43 -10.80
C LEU A 4 -13.03 29.53 -10.59
N SER A 5 -12.46 29.47 -9.38
CA SER A 5 -11.20 28.73 -9.13
C SER A 5 -11.36 27.27 -8.71
N LYS A 6 -12.56 26.73 -8.48
CA LYS A 6 -12.76 25.28 -8.25
C LYS A 6 -12.83 24.51 -9.57
N LYS A 7 -11.71 24.47 -10.30
CA LYS A 7 -11.48 23.44 -11.32
C LYS A 7 -11.48 22.11 -10.58
N GLY A 8 -12.41 21.22 -10.94
CA GLY A 8 -12.82 20.06 -10.14
C GLY A 8 -11.65 19.27 -9.54
N ARG A 9 -11.49 19.35 -8.22
CA ARG A 9 -10.72 18.35 -7.48
C ARG A 9 -11.46 17.03 -7.58
N GLY A 10 -10.75 15.96 -7.92
CA GLY A 10 -11.31 14.62 -7.82
C GLY A 10 -11.74 14.38 -6.37
N ILE A 11 -12.89 13.74 -6.19
CA ILE A 11 -13.30 13.25 -4.86
C ILE A 11 -12.29 12.17 -4.46
N TYR A 12 -11.85 12.15 -3.20
CA TYR A 12 -10.90 11.16 -2.63
C TYR A 12 -9.44 11.36 -3.05
N GLU A 13 -9.01 12.62 -3.16
CA GLU A 13 -7.61 12.98 -3.41
C GLU A 13 -6.94 13.53 -2.14
N ASP A 14 -7.69 14.24 -1.30
CA ASP A 14 -7.19 14.96 -0.13
C ASP A 14 -7.41 14.13 1.15
N PRO A 15 -6.38 13.91 2.00
CA PRO A 15 -6.57 13.28 3.32
C PRO A 15 -7.66 13.91 4.19
N ALA A 16 -7.96 15.20 4.00
CA ALA A 16 -9.07 15.88 4.69
C ALA A 16 -10.45 15.30 4.36
N GLU A 17 -10.59 14.52 3.27
CA GLU A 17 -11.83 13.86 2.86
C GLU A 17 -12.02 12.48 3.53
N ILE A 18 -11.05 12.01 4.33
CA ILE A 18 -11.18 10.77 5.11
C ILE A 18 -12.39 10.87 6.04
N ASP A 19 -13.22 9.84 6.04
CA ASP A 19 -14.39 9.77 6.91
C ASP A 19 -13.97 9.94 8.39
N PRO A 20 -14.46 10.99 9.09
CA PRO A 20 -14.19 11.20 10.51
C PRO A 20 -14.56 10.01 11.42
N SER A 21 -15.43 9.12 10.96
CA SER A 21 -15.81 7.91 11.69
C SER A 21 -14.64 6.96 11.92
N LEU A 22 -13.68 6.86 10.98
CA LEU A 22 -12.50 5.98 11.13
C LEU A 22 -11.61 6.44 12.28
N TRP A 23 -11.40 7.74 12.41
CA TRP A 23 -10.63 8.34 13.51
C TRP A 23 -11.33 8.13 14.85
N SER A 24 -12.64 8.38 14.88
CA SER A 24 -13.45 8.22 16.09
C SER A 24 -13.51 6.77 16.53
N GLU A 25 -13.59 5.83 15.58
CA GLU A 25 -13.52 4.40 15.86
C GLU A 25 -12.16 4.03 16.43
N LEU A 26 -11.06 4.49 15.82
CA LEU A 26 -9.70 4.18 16.28
C LEU A 26 -9.45 4.71 17.71
N LEU A 27 -9.92 5.93 18.01
CA LEU A 27 -9.87 6.50 19.37
C LEU A 27 -10.64 5.68 20.41
N SER A 28 -11.68 4.96 19.99
CA SER A 28 -12.48 4.12 20.88
C SER A 28 -11.89 2.72 21.11
N LYS A 29 -10.87 2.32 20.36
CA LYS A 29 -10.23 1.00 20.47
C LYS A 29 -9.27 0.94 21.65
N ASN A 30 -9.07 -0.26 22.18
CA ASN A 30 -7.98 -0.52 23.11
C ASN A 30 -6.63 -0.48 22.36
N VAL A 31 -5.73 0.42 22.79
CA VAL A 31 -4.40 0.62 22.17
C VAL A 31 -3.59 -0.67 22.10
N SER A 32 -3.56 -1.45 23.19
CA SER A 32 -2.79 -2.70 23.25
C SER A 32 -3.33 -3.75 22.27
N GLU A 33 -4.65 -3.88 22.13
CA GLU A 33 -5.25 -4.78 21.16
C GLU A 33 -4.90 -4.38 19.72
N VAL A 34 -5.01 -3.09 19.39
CA VAL A 34 -4.63 -2.56 18.07
C VAL A 34 -3.16 -2.88 17.76
N CYS A 35 -2.26 -2.62 18.71
CA CYS A 35 -0.83 -2.90 18.55
C CYS A 35 -0.53 -4.38 18.32
N VAL A 36 -1.15 -5.28 19.09
CA VAL A 36 -0.97 -6.73 18.93
C VAL A 36 -1.53 -7.20 17.59
N HIS A 37 -2.72 -6.73 17.22
CA HIS A 37 -3.41 -7.17 16.00
C HIS A 37 -2.68 -6.74 14.73
N ALA A 38 -2.22 -5.48 14.69
CA ALA A 38 -1.52 -4.88 13.55
C ALA A 38 0.00 -5.07 13.62
N SER A 39 0.55 -5.70 14.67
CA SER A 39 2.00 -5.81 14.89
C SER A 39 2.73 -4.46 14.82
N VAL A 40 2.15 -3.43 15.45
CA VAL A 40 2.68 -2.06 15.52
C VAL A 40 2.97 -1.66 16.97
N ARG A 41 3.61 -0.51 17.15
CA ARG A 41 3.87 0.07 18.49
C ARG A 41 3.01 1.30 18.71
N TYR A 42 2.76 1.63 19.97
CA TYR A 42 2.20 2.91 20.36
C TYR A 42 3.25 3.68 21.17
N ASP A 43 3.46 4.93 20.80
CA ASP A 43 4.30 5.87 21.55
C ASP A 43 3.39 6.67 22.49
N GLU A 44 3.43 6.32 23.78
CA GLU A 44 2.64 7.00 24.83
C GLU A 44 3.05 8.46 25.04
N VAL A 45 4.30 8.82 24.72
CA VAL A 45 4.80 10.19 24.89
C VAL A 45 4.30 11.07 23.76
N GLN A 46 4.31 10.56 22.53
CA GLN A 46 3.83 11.28 21.35
C GLN A 46 2.32 11.10 21.09
N GLY A 47 1.69 10.13 21.73
CA GLY A 47 0.27 9.81 21.54
C GLY A 47 -0.05 9.21 20.17
N CYS A 48 0.86 8.43 19.58
CA CYS A 48 0.73 7.96 18.20
C CYS A 48 1.02 6.47 18.00
N TYR A 49 0.35 5.86 17.02
CA TYR A 49 0.72 4.55 16.52
C TYR A 49 1.91 4.67 15.56
N GLN A 50 2.96 3.89 15.78
CA GLN A 50 4.14 3.82 14.93
C GLN A 50 3.98 2.65 13.95
N ILE A 51 3.76 2.97 12.68
CA ILE A 51 3.37 2.02 11.64
C ILE A 51 4.50 1.92 10.63
N PRO A 52 5.20 0.77 10.54
CA PRO A 52 6.12 0.51 9.46
C PRO A 52 5.35 0.44 8.13
N PHE A 53 5.79 1.20 7.14
CA PHE A 53 5.33 1.06 5.77
C PHE A 53 6.52 1.01 4.80
N LEU A 54 6.71 -0.15 4.16
CA LEU A 54 7.94 -0.47 3.42
C LEU A 54 9.17 -0.23 4.33
N HIS A 55 10.13 0.60 3.89
CA HIS A 55 11.34 0.94 4.63
C HIS A 55 11.22 2.22 5.48
N GLN A 56 10.02 2.80 5.61
CA GLN A 56 9.75 4.01 6.41
C GLN A 56 8.83 3.70 7.59
N THR A 57 8.81 4.58 8.60
CA THR A 57 7.87 4.49 9.72
C THR A 57 7.04 5.75 9.80
N TYR A 58 5.73 5.58 10.02
CA TYR A 58 4.75 6.66 10.07
C TYR A 58 4.12 6.74 11.45
N GLY A 59 3.94 7.97 11.95
CA GLY A 59 3.14 8.25 13.14
C GLY A 59 1.70 8.50 12.74
N CYS A 60 0.75 7.75 13.30
CA CYS A 60 -0.68 8.02 13.20
C CYS A 60 -1.18 8.58 14.53
N TYR A 61 -1.67 9.82 14.51
CA TYR A 61 -2.11 10.59 15.66
C TYR A 61 -3.64 10.74 15.61
N PRO A 62 -4.40 9.89 16.33
CA PRO A 62 -5.85 9.83 16.16
C PRO A 62 -6.57 11.11 16.65
N GLU A 63 -6.05 11.75 17.69
CA GLU A 63 -6.63 12.98 18.25
C GLU A 63 -6.56 14.16 17.28
N SER A 64 -5.40 14.35 16.62
CA SER A 64 -5.18 15.42 15.65
C SER A 64 -5.59 15.05 14.23
N ARG A 65 -6.02 13.80 13.99
CA ARG A 65 -6.38 13.24 12.68
C ARG A 65 -5.26 13.39 11.65
N LEU A 66 -4.03 13.16 12.10
CA LEU A 66 -2.82 13.36 11.32
C LEU A 66 -2.06 12.04 11.15
N ILE A 67 -1.50 11.86 9.96
CA ILE A 67 -0.46 10.89 9.68
C ILE A 67 0.72 11.62 9.05
N GLU A 68 1.91 11.34 9.57
CA GLU A 68 3.18 11.89 9.11
C GLU A 68 4.27 10.83 9.09
N CYS A 69 5.30 11.04 8.26
CA CYS A 69 6.47 10.19 8.22
C CYS A 69 7.45 10.63 9.31
N PHE A 70 7.97 9.69 10.11
CA PHE A 70 9.04 10.04 11.04
C PHE A 70 10.32 10.41 10.30
N GLY A 71 11.01 11.43 10.81
CA GLY A 71 12.26 11.92 10.22
C GLY A 71 12.09 12.76 8.96
N ASP A 72 10.85 13.05 8.55
CA ASP A 72 10.55 14.01 7.48
C ASP A 72 10.27 15.40 8.07
N ASP A 73 10.56 16.46 7.33
CA ASP A 73 10.34 17.85 7.76
C ASP A 73 8.88 18.32 7.56
N GLY A 74 7.98 17.37 7.23
CA GLY A 74 6.57 17.64 6.94
C GLY A 74 6.32 18.13 5.51
N SER A 75 7.34 18.17 4.64
CA SER A 75 7.18 18.59 3.24
C SER A 75 6.40 17.58 2.39
N LYS A 76 6.39 16.29 2.76
CA LYS A 76 5.73 15.25 1.99
C LYS A 76 4.24 15.17 2.30
N ARG A 77 3.43 15.75 1.43
CA ARG A 77 1.97 15.57 1.46
C ARG A 77 1.58 14.13 1.14
N LEU A 78 1.05 13.42 2.12
CA LEU A 78 0.50 12.06 1.96
C LEU A 78 -0.86 12.11 1.24
N SER A 79 -1.21 11.02 0.55
CA SER A 79 -2.45 10.93 -0.22
C SER A 79 -3.63 10.43 0.63
N PHE A 80 -4.86 10.72 0.19
CA PHE A 80 -6.08 10.12 0.77
C PHE A 80 -5.97 8.59 0.87
N GLN A 81 -5.54 7.92 -0.20
CA GLN A 81 -5.38 6.47 -0.23
C GLN A 81 -4.38 5.97 0.82
N PHE A 82 -3.30 6.72 1.07
CA PHE A 82 -2.32 6.38 2.11
C PHE A 82 -2.94 6.43 3.50
N TYR A 83 -3.74 7.46 3.80
CA TYR A 83 -4.49 7.55 5.05
C TYR A 83 -5.47 6.40 5.20
N LEU A 84 -6.25 6.12 4.15
CA LEU A 84 -7.23 5.04 4.14
C LEU A 84 -6.56 3.68 4.44
N VAL A 85 -5.41 3.41 3.83
CA VAL A 85 -4.63 2.18 4.07
C VAL A 85 -4.20 2.05 5.52
N LEU A 86 -3.53 3.06 6.08
CA LEU A 86 -2.99 2.95 7.43
C LEU A 86 -4.08 2.90 8.50
N LEU A 87 -5.12 3.74 8.38
CA LEU A 87 -6.25 3.73 9.33
C LEU A 87 -7.01 2.41 9.29
N THR A 88 -7.32 1.92 8.09
CA THR A 88 -8.03 0.64 7.97
C THR A 88 -7.18 -0.50 8.48
N TYR A 89 -5.86 -0.47 8.26
CA TYR A 89 -4.97 -1.48 8.81
C TYR A 89 -5.00 -1.53 10.34
N LEU A 90 -4.87 -0.39 11.02
CA LEU A 90 -4.98 -0.33 12.49
C LEU A 90 -6.34 -0.83 12.99
N LEU A 91 -7.42 -0.51 12.26
CA LEU A 91 -8.79 -0.83 12.65
C LEU A 91 -9.22 -2.27 12.36
N ARG A 92 -8.60 -2.92 11.37
CA ARG A 92 -9.09 -4.18 10.80
C ARG A 92 -8.11 -5.32 10.89
N ALA A 93 -6.81 -5.06 11.05
CA ALA A 93 -5.83 -6.13 11.19
C ALA A 93 -6.26 -7.13 12.26
N GLN A 94 -6.03 -8.41 12.00
CA GLN A 94 -6.46 -9.51 12.87
C GLN A 94 -5.24 -10.27 13.37
N PRO A 95 -5.25 -10.84 14.60
CA PRO A 95 -4.15 -11.60 15.18
C PRO A 95 -4.01 -13.01 14.57
N ILE A 96 -4.16 -13.12 13.25
CA ILE A 96 -3.97 -14.35 12.49
C ILE A 96 -2.57 -14.39 11.87
N GLY A 97 -2.08 -15.61 11.61
CA GLY A 97 -0.86 -15.85 10.85
C GLY A 97 -1.09 -15.78 9.34
N LEU A 98 0.02 -15.76 8.60
CA LEU A 98 -0.01 -15.91 7.15
C LEU A 98 -0.48 -17.31 6.75
N THR A 99 -1.13 -17.40 5.59
CA THR A 99 -1.51 -18.69 4.99
C THR A 99 -0.32 -19.40 4.35
N GLY A 100 0.72 -18.65 3.96
CA GLY A 100 1.87 -19.14 3.21
C GLY A 100 1.60 -19.35 1.71
N ARG A 101 0.34 -19.29 1.27
CA ARG A 101 -0.05 -19.38 -0.13
C ARG A 101 -0.20 -17.99 -0.72
N MET A 102 0.57 -17.71 -1.76
CA MET A 102 0.37 -16.51 -2.58
C MET A 102 -0.77 -16.73 -3.58
N VAL A 103 -1.67 -15.76 -3.67
CA VAL A 103 -2.84 -15.74 -4.56
C VAL A 103 -2.84 -14.48 -5.41
N THR A 104 -3.43 -14.54 -6.59
CA THR A 104 -3.64 -13.38 -7.46
C THR A 104 -4.89 -12.59 -7.03
N GLY A 105 -5.03 -11.34 -7.51
CA GLY A 105 -6.22 -10.53 -7.21
C GLY A 105 -7.54 -11.18 -7.63
N THR A 106 -7.55 -12.04 -8.66
CA THR A 106 -8.75 -12.77 -9.10
C THR A 106 -9.13 -13.95 -8.21
N GLU A 107 -8.18 -14.45 -7.42
CA GLU A 107 -8.43 -15.53 -6.44
C GLU A 107 -8.94 -14.99 -5.11
N ILE A 108 -8.77 -13.69 -4.84
CA ILE A 108 -9.33 -13.02 -3.66
C ILE A 108 -10.86 -12.98 -3.80
N LYS A 109 -11.59 -13.32 -2.74
CA LYS A 109 -13.06 -13.30 -2.72
C LYS A 109 -13.62 -11.95 -3.19
N GLY A 110 -14.32 -11.97 -4.33
CA GLY A 110 -14.91 -10.78 -4.98
C GLY A 110 -13.91 -9.91 -5.75
N GLY A 111 -12.62 -10.24 -5.70
CA GLY A 111 -11.54 -9.52 -6.38
C GLY A 111 -11.59 -9.66 -7.89
N ASP A 112 -12.10 -10.79 -8.41
CA ASP A 112 -12.35 -10.96 -9.84
C ASP A 112 -13.30 -9.90 -10.40
N PHE A 113 -14.36 -9.53 -9.68
CA PHE A 113 -15.27 -8.45 -10.07
C PHE A 113 -14.73 -7.06 -9.72
N PHE A 114 -14.07 -6.93 -8.56
CA PHE A 114 -13.63 -5.63 -8.06
C PHE A 114 -12.41 -5.08 -8.80
N PHE A 115 -11.36 -5.89 -9.04
CA PHE A 115 -10.09 -5.40 -9.58
C PHE A 115 -10.10 -5.22 -11.11
N ARG A 116 -11.12 -4.56 -11.64
CA ARG A 116 -11.31 -4.26 -13.06
C ARG A 116 -11.66 -2.79 -13.26
N GLY A 117 -11.49 -2.29 -14.50
CA GLY A 117 -11.86 -0.92 -14.86
C GLY A 117 -11.15 0.12 -13.97
N PRO A 118 -11.89 1.03 -13.30
CA PRO A 118 -11.31 2.04 -12.40
C PRO A 118 -10.49 1.45 -11.23
N HIS A 119 -10.77 0.21 -10.83
CA HIS A 119 -10.06 -0.48 -9.75
C HIS A 119 -9.10 -1.55 -10.27
N ALA A 120 -8.70 -1.49 -11.55
CA ALA A 120 -7.62 -2.34 -12.04
C ALA A 120 -6.37 -2.14 -11.16
N LEU A 121 -5.69 -3.24 -10.82
CA LEU A 121 -4.46 -3.18 -10.05
C LEU A 121 -3.39 -2.37 -10.81
N PHE A 122 -2.49 -1.73 -10.06
CA PHE A 122 -1.46 -0.82 -10.55
C PHE A 122 -0.32 -1.54 -11.30
N THR A 123 -0.64 -2.38 -12.29
CA THR A 123 0.35 -3.15 -13.06
C THR A 123 0.81 -2.42 -14.31
N ARG A 124 -0.10 -1.79 -15.06
CA ARG A 124 0.22 -1.12 -16.34
C ARG A 124 1.33 -0.06 -16.24
N PRO A 125 1.35 0.83 -15.22
CA PRO A 125 2.44 1.78 -15.10
C PRO A 125 3.79 1.11 -14.81
N LEU A 126 3.79 -0.02 -14.10
CA LEU A 126 4.99 -0.82 -13.83
C LEU A 126 5.45 -1.55 -15.09
N GLU A 127 4.54 -2.20 -15.81
CA GLU A 127 4.81 -2.84 -17.11
C GLU A 127 5.47 -1.86 -18.09
N LYS A 128 4.93 -0.63 -18.17
CA LYS A 128 5.51 0.42 -19.02
C LYS A 128 6.92 0.84 -18.59
N ARG A 129 7.21 0.88 -17.30
CA ARG A 129 8.51 1.31 -16.77
C ARG A 129 9.57 0.21 -16.83
N PHE A 130 9.18 -1.02 -16.55
CA PHE A 130 10.10 -2.12 -16.27
C PHE A 130 10.04 -3.24 -17.30
N GLY A 131 9.15 -3.18 -18.29
CA GLY A 131 8.84 -4.30 -19.19
C GLY A 131 10.02 -4.87 -20.00
N HIS A 132 11.14 -4.15 -20.08
CA HIS A 132 12.38 -4.60 -20.70
C HIS A 132 13.60 -4.40 -19.78
N ASP A 133 13.39 -4.23 -18.49
CA ASP A 133 14.38 -3.77 -17.51
C ASP A 133 14.19 -4.53 -16.18
N ALA A 134 14.43 -5.84 -16.23
CA ALA A 134 14.32 -6.73 -15.07
C ALA A 134 15.28 -6.34 -13.94
N GLN A 135 16.48 -5.88 -14.29
CA GLN A 135 17.49 -5.48 -13.32
C GLN A 135 16.99 -4.33 -12.45
N THR A 136 16.55 -3.22 -13.06
CA THR A 136 16.06 -2.07 -12.28
C THR A 136 14.80 -2.43 -11.48
N PHE A 137 13.94 -3.29 -12.01
CA PHE A 137 12.76 -3.75 -11.28
C PHE A 137 13.13 -4.46 -9.98
N LEU A 138 14.10 -5.39 -10.04
CA LEU A 138 14.58 -6.10 -8.86
C LEU A 138 15.29 -5.17 -7.89
N GLU A 139 16.23 -4.36 -8.37
CA GLU A 139 17.02 -3.44 -7.55
C GLU A 139 16.12 -2.50 -6.74
N VAL A 140 15.12 -1.90 -7.40
CA VAL A 140 14.12 -1.05 -6.75
C VAL A 140 13.31 -1.83 -5.71
N GLY A 141 12.86 -3.05 -6.03
CA GLY A 141 12.15 -3.91 -5.07
C GLY A 141 12.98 -4.20 -3.81
N LEU A 142 14.27 -4.51 -3.99
CA LEU A 142 15.20 -4.77 -2.88
C LEU A 142 15.48 -3.50 -2.06
N ARG A 143 15.68 -2.34 -2.70
CA ARG A 143 15.88 -1.06 -1.97
C ARG A 143 14.67 -0.66 -1.14
N LEU A 144 13.46 -1.07 -1.55
CA LEU A 144 12.25 -0.88 -0.74
C LEU A 144 12.11 -1.88 0.42
N GLY A 145 13.14 -2.69 0.70
CA GLY A 145 13.17 -3.68 1.77
C GLY A 145 12.58 -5.04 1.35
N GLY A 146 12.49 -5.29 0.05
CA GLY A 146 12.03 -6.57 -0.48
C GLY A 146 13.07 -7.67 -0.45
N GLY A 147 12.62 -8.90 -0.68
CA GLY A 147 13.47 -10.05 -0.94
C GLY A 147 13.11 -10.70 -2.28
N GLU A 148 14.12 -11.10 -3.05
CA GLU A 148 13.95 -11.79 -4.33
C GLU A 148 13.18 -13.11 -4.17
N THR A 149 12.44 -13.50 -5.21
CA THR A 149 11.71 -14.77 -5.30
C THR A 149 11.87 -15.41 -6.68
N ASP A 150 11.57 -16.70 -6.79
CA ASP A 150 11.84 -17.51 -7.99
C ASP A 150 10.58 -17.68 -8.88
N PHE A 151 10.00 -16.57 -9.34
CA PHE A 151 8.85 -16.57 -10.26
C PHE A 151 9.04 -15.58 -11.42
N GLY A 152 8.45 -15.89 -12.58
CA GLY A 152 8.57 -15.06 -13.78
C GLY A 152 10.01 -14.98 -14.30
N ASP A 153 10.33 -13.91 -15.02
CA ASP A 153 11.72 -13.59 -15.37
C ASP A 153 12.44 -12.94 -14.20
N VAL A 154 11.70 -12.17 -13.40
CA VAL A 154 12.18 -11.61 -12.14
C VAL A 154 11.01 -11.35 -11.19
N SER A 155 11.24 -11.58 -9.89
CA SER A 155 10.21 -11.31 -8.89
C SER A 155 10.79 -11.02 -7.52
N PHE A 156 9.99 -10.36 -6.68
CA PHE A 156 10.33 -10.09 -5.30
C PHE A 156 9.07 -10.01 -4.43
N ARG A 157 9.28 -10.14 -3.12
CA ARG A 157 8.26 -9.94 -2.09
C ARG A 157 8.57 -8.70 -1.26
N LEU A 158 7.58 -7.84 -1.11
CA LEU A 158 7.60 -6.67 -0.22
C LEU A 158 6.71 -6.90 1.00
N TRP A 159 7.03 -6.20 2.08
CA TRP A 159 6.22 -6.13 3.30
C TRP A 159 5.78 -4.68 3.51
N PRO A 160 4.84 -4.17 2.70
CA PRO A 160 4.37 -2.79 2.86
C PRO A 160 3.69 -2.54 4.21
N LEU A 161 3.17 -3.57 4.87
CA LEU A 161 2.72 -3.52 6.26
C LEU A 161 3.17 -4.82 6.96
N PRO A 162 3.36 -4.83 8.29
CA PRO A 162 3.93 -5.96 9.02
C PRO A 162 3.29 -7.33 8.75
N LYS A 163 2.00 -7.34 8.38
CA LYS A 163 1.21 -8.56 8.17
C LYS A 163 0.70 -8.75 6.75
N ILE A 164 1.10 -7.89 5.82
CA ILE A 164 0.56 -7.85 4.45
C ILE A 164 1.70 -7.99 3.45
N PRO A 165 2.24 -9.20 3.22
CA PRO A 165 3.24 -9.42 2.18
C PRO A 165 2.59 -9.34 0.80
N LEU A 166 3.25 -8.64 -0.12
CA LEU A 166 2.89 -8.56 -1.54
C LEU A 166 4.01 -9.13 -2.39
N GLY A 167 3.68 -9.97 -3.36
CA GLY A 167 4.62 -10.41 -4.40
C GLY A 167 4.41 -9.62 -5.68
N TYR A 168 5.51 -9.26 -6.33
CA TYR A 168 5.52 -8.63 -7.65
C TYR A 168 6.32 -9.52 -8.60
N ILE A 169 5.69 -9.96 -9.67
CA ILE A 169 6.28 -10.86 -10.67
C ILE A 169 6.24 -10.15 -12.02
N LEU A 170 7.39 -10.05 -12.69
CA LEU A 170 7.53 -9.48 -14.02
C LEU A 170 7.87 -10.58 -15.02
N TRP A 171 7.12 -10.61 -16.12
CA TRP A 171 7.51 -11.23 -17.37
C TRP A 171 7.90 -10.13 -18.34
N LEU A 172 9.10 -10.22 -18.90
CA LEU A 172 9.61 -9.28 -19.86
C LEU A 172 8.82 -9.38 -21.17
N GLY A 173 8.68 -8.24 -21.83
CA GLY A 173 8.15 -8.21 -23.18
C GLY A 173 9.22 -8.62 -24.18
N ASP A 174 8.80 -9.33 -25.21
CA ASP A 174 9.60 -9.66 -26.38
C ASP A 174 8.87 -9.24 -27.67
N GLU A 175 9.33 -9.73 -28.82
CA GLU A 175 8.74 -9.40 -30.12
C GLU A 175 7.32 -9.99 -30.30
N GLU A 176 6.98 -11.05 -29.58
CA GLU A 176 5.73 -11.80 -29.72
C GLU A 176 4.72 -11.46 -28.62
N PHE A 177 5.18 -11.13 -27.41
CA PHE A 177 4.35 -10.94 -26.22
C PHE A 177 4.69 -9.64 -25.46
N PRO A 178 3.68 -8.86 -25.04
CA PRO A 178 3.92 -7.67 -24.23
C PRO A 178 4.35 -8.05 -22.80
N ALA A 179 5.13 -7.16 -22.18
CA ALA A 179 5.51 -7.30 -20.78
C ALA A 179 4.29 -7.35 -19.86
N ARG A 180 4.41 -8.10 -18.76
CA ARG A 180 3.32 -8.31 -17.81
C ARG A 180 3.82 -8.26 -16.38
N VAL A 181 3.13 -7.50 -15.54
CA VAL A 181 3.34 -7.51 -14.08
C VAL A 181 2.13 -8.16 -13.41
N VAL A 182 2.39 -9.11 -12.52
CA VAL A 182 1.36 -9.72 -11.67
C VAL A 182 1.67 -9.38 -10.21
N VAL A 183 0.66 -8.84 -9.53
CA VAL A 183 0.68 -8.65 -8.08
C VAL A 183 0.02 -9.86 -7.43
N THR A 184 0.69 -10.43 -6.44
CA THR A 184 0.21 -11.53 -5.61
C THR A 184 0.18 -11.13 -4.15
N PHE A 185 -0.66 -11.81 -3.38
CA PHE A 185 -0.96 -11.52 -1.99
C PHE A 185 -0.88 -12.81 -1.19
N ASP A 186 -0.45 -12.79 0.07
CA ASP A 186 -0.74 -13.94 0.93
C ASP A 186 -2.27 -14.04 1.13
N GLY A 187 -2.81 -15.26 1.09
CA GLY A 187 -4.26 -15.50 1.21
C GLY A 187 -4.90 -14.95 2.48
N SER A 188 -4.11 -14.68 3.54
CA SER A 188 -4.59 -14.02 4.76
C SER A 188 -5.10 -12.59 4.52
N VAL A 189 -4.74 -11.94 3.40
CA VAL A 189 -5.12 -10.55 3.10
C VAL A 189 -6.64 -10.34 3.16
N GLU A 190 -7.44 -11.34 2.78
CA GLU A 190 -8.92 -11.30 2.81
C GLU A 190 -9.49 -11.04 4.20
N GLN A 191 -8.77 -11.49 5.23
CA GLN A 191 -9.17 -11.32 6.63
C GLN A 191 -8.51 -10.11 7.27
N GLN A 192 -7.57 -9.46 6.57
CA GLN A 192 -6.83 -8.30 7.08
C GLN A 192 -7.38 -6.99 6.53
N LEU A 193 -7.75 -6.93 5.24
CA LEU A 193 -8.13 -5.70 4.55
C LEU A 193 -9.30 -5.90 3.57
N PRO A 194 -10.20 -4.92 3.43
CA PRO A 194 -11.22 -4.93 2.38
C PRO A 194 -10.61 -4.62 0.99
N LEU A 195 -11.34 -4.97 -0.08
CA LEU A 195 -10.84 -4.94 -1.47
C LEU A 195 -10.40 -3.54 -1.94
N ASP A 196 -11.13 -2.50 -1.57
CA ASP A 196 -10.82 -1.11 -1.88
C ASP A 196 -9.50 -0.67 -1.23
N VAL A 197 -9.22 -1.15 -0.02
CA VAL A 197 -7.98 -0.86 0.68
C VAL A 197 -6.82 -1.71 0.16
N ILE A 198 -7.06 -2.96 -0.25
CA ILE A 198 -6.07 -3.76 -0.98
C ILE A 198 -5.66 -3.04 -2.27
N TRP A 199 -6.64 -2.53 -3.04
CA TRP A 199 -6.37 -1.76 -4.25
C TRP A 199 -5.56 -0.49 -3.95
N ALA A 200 -5.97 0.29 -2.94
CA ALA A 200 -5.25 1.49 -2.51
C ALA A 200 -3.81 1.16 -2.08
N LEU A 201 -3.60 0.07 -1.34
CA LEU A 201 -2.28 -0.40 -0.93
C LEU A 201 -1.40 -0.70 -2.14
N VAL A 202 -1.92 -1.42 -3.14
CA VAL A 202 -1.19 -1.74 -4.38
C VAL A 202 -0.82 -0.48 -5.15
N ASN A 203 -1.70 0.54 -5.19
CA ASN A 203 -1.37 1.83 -5.77
C ASN A 203 -0.23 2.54 -5.02
N GLN A 204 -0.25 2.53 -3.69
CA GLN A 204 0.81 3.17 -2.89
C GLN A 204 2.16 2.50 -3.09
N VAL A 205 2.20 1.15 -3.11
CA VAL A 205 3.43 0.37 -3.33
C VAL A 205 3.92 0.51 -4.77
N GLY A 206 3.02 0.41 -5.76
CA GLY A 206 3.36 0.65 -7.17
C GLY A 206 3.89 2.05 -7.43
N GLY A 207 3.30 3.06 -6.80
CA GLY A 207 3.81 4.44 -6.83
C GLY A 207 5.18 4.57 -6.16
N ALA A 208 5.45 3.82 -5.09
CA ALA A 208 6.76 3.80 -4.44
C ALA A 208 7.84 3.19 -5.35
N LEU A 209 7.55 2.04 -5.99
CA LEU A 209 8.43 1.43 -7.00
C LEU A 209 8.78 2.43 -8.12
N LEU A 210 7.80 3.16 -8.64
CA LEU A 210 8.04 4.15 -9.69
C LEU A 210 8.84 5.37 -9.22
N ARG A 211 8.68 5.82 -7.97
CA ARG A 211 9.45 6.94 -7.42
C ARG A 211 10.90 6.55 -7.17
N GLU A 212 11.11 5.37 -6.60
CA GLU A 212 12.43 4.82 -6.31
C GLU A 212 13.25 4.63 -7.60
N ALA A 213 12.60 4.23 -8.70
CA ALA A 213 13.22 4.12 -10.03
C ALA A 213 13.51 5.47 -10.71
N LYS A 214 12.99 6.59 -10.19
CA LYS A 214 13.26 7.96 -10.69
C LYS A 214 14.37 8.65 -9.92
N GLY A 215 14.68 8.21 -8.70
CA GLY A 215 15.79 8.72 -7.91
C GLY A 215 17.18 8.32 -8.43
N GLU A 216 17.23 7.52 -9.51
CA GLU A 216 18.45 7.07 -10.20
C GLU A 216 18.92 8.04 -11.31
N ILE A 217 18.40 9.28 -11.36
CA ILE A 217 18.81 10.32 -12.34
C ILE A 217 19.33 11.55 -11.63
#